data_AF-A0A950Q6K0-F1
#
_entry.id   AF-A0A950Q6K0-F1
#
_cell.length_a   1.000
_cell.length_b   1.000
_cell.length_c   1.000
_cell.angle_alpha   90.00
_cell.angle_beta   90.00
_cell.angle_gamma   90.00
#
_symmetry.space_group_name_H-M   'P 1'
#
loop_
_entity.id
_entity.type
_entity.pdbx_description
1 polymer ?
#
loop_
_entity_poly.entity_id
_entity_poly.type
_entity_poly.pdbx_seq_one_letter_code
_entity_poly.pdbx_strand_id
1 'polypeptide(L)'
;MSGSRNDGSDAELVQVNVASPAGAYTVGSASFFRYILRLGELGLPLSIDDREAIDILGAVPHAFASDDDVGLASGRGWRVVPAQGDLDWPVLEATPRRLHSALERARSLLWTHAARFAVSAVEIAVIEEELDAVYGVLMRAEAAGVAVNVSYVV
;
A
#
# COMPACT_ATOMS: atom_id res chain seq x y z
N MET A 1 1.37 38.90 -7.37
CA MET A 1 2.62 38.10 -7.46
C MET A 1 2.45 36.92 -6.53
N SER A 2 2.35 35.72 -7.10
CA SER A 2 2.01 34.48 -6.40
C SER A 2 3.13 34.03 -5.48
N GLY A 3 2.79 33.80 -4.21
CA GLY A 3 3.66 33.09 -3.26
C GLY A 3 3.52 31.59 -3.50
N SER A 4 4.66 30.93 -3.67
CA SER A 4 4.82 29.48 -3.81
C SER A 4 4.01 28.73 -2.75
N ARG A 5 3.10 27.87 -3.20
CA ARG A 5 2.55 26.81 -2.34
C ARG A 5 3.70 25.88 -1.99
N ASN A 6 3.97 25.78 -0.70
CA ASN A 6 4.88 24.82 -0.11
C ASN A 6 4.16 23.46 -0.13
N ASP A 7 4.12 22.82 -1.30
CA ASP A 7 3.41 21.55 -1.55
C ASP A 7 4.20 20.31 -1.05
N GLY A 8 5.17 20.54 -0.17
CA GLY A 8 6.18 19.55 0.24
C GLY A 8 5.97 18.93 1.62
N SER A 9 5.01 19.38 2.43
CA SER A 9 4.89 18.97 3.84
C SER A 9 3.78 17.96 4.13
N ASP A 10 2.71 17.89 3.33
CA ASP A 10 1.57 17.01 3.64
C ASP A 10 1.78 15.55 3.19
N ALA A 11 2.62 15.32 2.17
CA ALA A 11 2.97 13.97 1.74
C ALA A 11 3.93 13.24 2.69
N GLU A 12 4.56 13.96 3.62
CA GLU A 12 5.57 13.44 4.55
C GLU A 12 4.97 12.84 5.83
N LEU A 13 3.71 13.19 6.17
CA LEU A 13 3.00 12.68 7.35
C LEU A 13 2.09 11.48 7.06
N VAL A 14 1.93 11.10 5.80
CA VAL A 14 1.04 10.00 5.43
C VAL A 14 1.71 8.66 5.74
N GLN A 15 1.24 7.99 6.79
CA GLN A 15 1.65 6.64 7.15
C GLN A 15 0.72 5.62 6.51
N VAL A 16 1.16 4.36 6.40
CA VAL A 16 0.29 3.26 5.95
C VAL A 16 -0.01 2.37 7.13
N ASN A 17 -1.28 2.26 7.49
CA ASN A 17 -1.74 1.35 8.52
C ASN A 17 -2.16 0.02 7.89
N VAL A 18 -1.61 -1.09 8.40
CA VAL A 18 -2.01 -2.46 8.06
C VAL A 18 -2.56 -3.11 9.32
N ALA A 19 -3.86 -3.35 9.37
CA ALA A 19 -4.55 -3.74 10.59
C ALA A 19 -5.54 -4.88 10.40
N SER A 20 -5.69 -5.69 11.44
CA SER A 20 -6.71 -6.72 11.59
C SER A 20 -7.08 -6.84 13.07
N PRO A 21 -8.17 -7.55 13.43
CA PRO A 21 -8.45 -7.90 14.82
C PRO A 21 -7.33 -8.71 15.50
N ALA A 22 -6.47 -9.37 14.73
CA ALA A 22 -5.35 -10.18 15.22
C ALA A 22 -4.03 -9.38 15.39
N GLY A 23 -4.05 -8.07 15.10
CA GLY A 23 -2.92 -7.18 15.26
C GLY A 23 -2.83 -6.14 14.17
N ALA A 24 -2.02 -5.10 14.42
CA ALA A 24 -1.80 -4.00 13.50
C ALA A 24 -0.32 -3.61 13.47
N TYR A 25 0.06 -2.94 12.39
CA TYR A 25 1.36 -2.31 12.21
C TYR A 25 1.19 -1.04 11.37
N THR A 26 1.81 0.04 11.83
CA THR A 26 1.85 1.31 11.11
C THR A 26 3.25 1.47 10.52
N VAL A 27 3.30 1.50 9.20
CA VAL A 27 4.53 1.60 8.43
C VAL A 27 5.12 2.99 8.65
N GLY A 28 6.33 3.03 9.21
CA GLY A 28 7.01 4.28 9.56
C GLY A 28 7.58 5.00 8.34
N SER A 29 7.96 4.23 7.31
CA SER A 29 8.44 4.73 6.03
C SER A 29 7.54 4.28 4.88
N ALA A 30 6.69 5.17 4.38
CA ALA A 30 5.83 4.90 3.22
C ALA A 30 6.59 4.75 1.88
N SER A 31 7.92 4.76 1.89
CA SER A 31 8.76 4.67 0.69
C SER A 31 8.43 3.45 -0.18
N PHE A 32 8.19 2.29 0.43
CA PHE A 32 7.79 1.09 -0.34
C PHE A 32 6.50 1.32 -1.12
N PHE A 33 5.45 1.81 -0.45
CA PHE A 33 4.16 2.09 -1.07
C PHE A 33 4.27 3.19 -2.14
N ARG A 34 5.12 4.21 -1.92
CA ARG A 34 5.41 5.23 -2.94
C ARG A 34 6.04 4.61 -4.20
N TYR A 35 6.95 3.65 -4.05
CA TYR A 35 7.52 2.94 -5.21
C TYR A 35 6.51 2.03 -5.89
N ILE A 36 5.60 1.41 -5.14
CA ILE A 36 4.52 0.60 -5.72
C ILE A 36 3.60 1.43 -6.60
N LEU A 37 3.19 2.62 -6.15
CA LEU A 37 2.38 3.53 -6.95
C LEU A 37 3.08 3.86 -8.28
N ARG A 38 4.40 4.11 -8.22
CA ARG A 38 5.21 4.36 -9.42
C ARG A 38 5.39 3.14 -10.32
N LEU A 39 5.31 1.91 -9.80
CA LEU A 39 5.39 0.68 -10.63
C LEU A 39 4.27 0.62 -11.67
N GLY A 40 3.04 1.05 -11.30
CA GLY A 40 1.89 1.08 -12.21
C GLY A 40 2.02 2.13 -13.33
N GLU A 41 2.73 3.22 -13.07
CA GLU A 41 2.85 4.37 -13.98
C GLU A 41 3.93 4.16 -15.07
N LEU A 42 4.84 3.20 -14.88
CA LEU A 42 6.06 3.11 -15.69
C LEU A 42 5.92 2.38 -17.03
N GLY A 43 4.71 1.91 -17.35
CA GLY A 43 4.45 1.20 -18.61
C GLY A 43 5.32 -0.06 -18.79
N LEU A 44 5.70 -0.71 -17.67
CA LEU A 44 6.51 -1.93 -17.70
C LEU A 44 5.71 -3.07 -18.37
N PRO A 45 6.37 -3.96 -19.13
CA PRO A 45 5.73 -5.17 -19.65
C PRO A 45 5.53 -6.17 -18.50
N LEU A 46 4.46 -5.99 -17.74
CA LEU A 46 4.10 -6.82 -16.59
C LEU A 46 3.35 -8.08 -17.03
N SER A 47 3.61 -9.19 -16.33
CA SER A 47 2.73 -10.35 -16.40
C SER A 47 1.33 -10.01 -15.88
N ILE A 48 0.32 -10.82 -16.20
CA ILE A 48 -1.04 -10.65 -15.65
C ILE A 48 -0.99 -10.65 -14.12
N ASP A 49 -0.19 -11.57 -13.60
CA ASP A 49 0.04 -11.83 -12.21
C ASP A 49 0.67 -10.64 -11.45
N ASP A 50 1.64 -9.97 -12.08
CA ASP A 50 2.27 -8.76 -11.56
C ASP A 50 1.33 -7.56 -11.63
N ARG A 51 0.54 -7.48 -12.70
CA ARG A 51 -0.47 -6.43 -12.87
C ARG A 51 -1.53 -6.52 -11.78
N GLU A 52 -2.07 -7.71 -11.56
CA GLU A 52 -3.03 -7.93 -10.48
C GLU A 52 -2.45 -7.62 -9.09
N ALA A 53 -1.14 -7.80 -8.89
CA ALA A 53 -0.47 -7.42 -7.64
C ALA A 53 -0.34 -5.90 -7.48
N ILE A 54 -0.04 -5.19 -8.57
CA ILE A 54 0.03 -3.73 -8.56
C ILE A 54 -1.37 -3.12 -8.42
N ASP A 55 -2.39 -3.69 -9.07
CA ASP A 55 -3.76 -3.17 -9.02
C ASP A 55 -4.33 -3.15 -7.59
N ILE A 56 -4.16 -4.23 -6.81
CA ILE A 56 -4.60 -4.26 -5.41
C ILE A 56 -3.85 -3.24 -4.54
N LEU A 57 -2.54 -3.10 -4.73
CA LEU A 57 -1.73 -2.18 -3.92
C LEU A 57 -1.97 -0.72 -4.31
N GLY A 58 -2.25 -0.45 -5.60
CA GLY A 58 -2.66 0.86 -6.10
C GLY A 58 -4.09 1.23 -5.70
N ALA A 59 -4.92 0.25 -5.32
CA ALA A 59 -6.26 0.48 -4.81
C ALA A 59 -6.30 0.84 -3.31
N VAL A 60 -5.16 0.91 -2.62
CA VAL A 60 -5.11 1.39 -1.23
C VAL A 60 -5.59 2.85 -1.18
N PRO A 61 -6.72 3.15 -0.50
CA PRO A 61 -7.27 4.50 -0.49
C PRO A 61 -6.31 5.48 0.18
N HIS A 62 -5.96 6.54 -0.55
CA HIS A 62 -5.15 7.63 -0.04
C HIS A 62 -5.95 8.49 0.95
N ALA A 63 -5.31 8.93 2.04
CA ALA A 63 -5.93 9.75 3.09
C ALA A 63 -6.51 11.09 2.59
N PHE A 64 -6.07 11.53 1.40
CA PHE A 64 -6.51 12.79 0.77
C PHE A 64 -7.31 12.57 -0.53
N ALA A 65 -7.61 11.32 -0.90
CA ALA A 65 -8.53 11.08 -2.00
C ALA A 65 -9.92 11.55 -1.57
N SER A 66 -10.60 12.33 -2.42
CA SER A 66 -11.99 12.70 -2.13
C SER A 66 -12.87 11.46 -2.17
N ASP A 67 -13.96 11.41 -1.39
CA ASP A 67 -14.89 10.27 -1.38
C ASP A 67 -15.45 9.95 -2.79
N ASP A 68 -15.53 10.96 -3.66
CA ASP A 68 -15.92 10.82 -5.08
C ASP A 68 -14.83 10.15 -5.95
N ASP A 69 -13.55 10.25 -5.55
CA ASP A 69 -12.41 9.63 -6.24
C ASP A 69 -12.14 8.18 -5.78
N VAL A 70 -12.66 7.79 -4.61
CA VAL A 70 -12.54 6.42 -4.10
C VAL A 70 -13.57 5.54 -4.82
N GLY A 71 -13.25 5.16 -6.05
CA GLY A 71 -14.04 4.19 -6.80
C GLY A 71 -14.20 2.89 -6.03
N LEU A 72 -15.40 2.28 -6.12
CA LEU A 72 -15.70 0.94 -5.60
C LEU A 72 -14.92 -0.13 -6.40
N ALA A 73 -13.61 -0.18 -6.20
CA ALA A 73 -12.73 -1.15 -6.81
C ALA A 73 -12.77 -2.47 -6.04
N SER A 74 -12.81 -3.59 -6.75
CA SER A 74 -12.71 -4.90 -6.15
C SER A 74 -12.05 -5.88 -7.09
N GLY A 75 -11.49 -6.94 -6.50
CA GLY A 75 -10.87 -8.02 -7.24
C GLY A 75 -10.85 -9.31 -6.43
N ARG A 76 -10.15 -10.32 -6.95
CA ARG A 76 -10.09 -11.61 -6.27
C ARG A 76 -9.39 -11.49 -4.91
N GLY A 77 -10.17 -11.67 -3.85
CA GLY A 77 -9.67 -11.67 -2.47
C GLY A 77 -9.37 -10.28 -1.91
N TRP A 78 -9.90 -9.21 -2.52
CA TRP A 78 -9.79 -7.84 -2.02
C TRP A 78 -10.92 -6.93 -2.52
N ARG A 79 -11.19 -5.86 -1.79
CA ARG A 79 -12.11 -4.78 -2.18
C ARG A 79 -11.76 -3.49 -1.44
N VAL A 80 -12.16 -2.35 -2.01
CA VAL A 80 -12.23 -1.09 -1.30
C VAL A 80 -13.54 -1.02 -0.54
N VAL A 81 -13.47 -0.72 0.75
CA VAL A 81 -14.62 -0.49 1.63
C VAL A 81 -14.68 1.02 1.89
N PRO A 82 -15.78 1.69 1.52
CA PRO A 82 -15.93 3.12 1.76
C PRO A 82 -16.13 3.42 3.24
N ALA A 83 -15.75 4.63 3.65
CA ALA A 83 -16.00 5.13 5.00
C ALA A 83 -17.50 5.01 5.35
N GLN A 84 -17.80 4.50 6.55
CA GLN A 84 -19.19 4.34 7.00
C GLN A 84 -19.73 5.57 7.76
N GLY A 85 -18.92 6.61 7.93
CA GLY A 85 -19.32 7.88 8.55
C GLY A 85 -18.16 8.87 8.66
N ASP A 86 -18.43 10.06 9.17
CA ASP A 86 -17.50 11.21 9.18
C ASP A 86 -16.20 11.01 9.99
N LEU A 87 -16.13 9.95 10.80
CA LEU A 87 -14.96 9.60 11.62
C LEU A 87 -14.23 8.35 11.11
N ASP A 88 -14.69 7.80 9.99
CA ASP A 88 -14.12 6.62 9.36
C ASP A 88 -13.39 7.02 8.08
N TRP A 89 -12.48 6.18 7.61
CA TRP A 89 -11.77 6.40 6.35
C TRP A 89 -11.91 5.18 5.47
N PRO A 90 -11.90 5.36 4.14
CA PRO A 90 -11.93 4.23 3.23
C PRO A 90 -10.71 3.32 3.44
N VAL A 91 -10.94 2.01 3.36
CA VAL A 91 -9.88 1.00 3.53
C VAL A 91 -9.87 0.01 2.37
N LEU A 92 -8.69 -0.49 2.03
CA LEU A 92 -8.55 -1.71 1.26
C LEU A 92 -8.71 -2.90 2.20
N GLU A 93 -9.78 -3.65 2.08
CA GLU A 93 -9.96 -4.93 2.76
C GLU A 93 -9.46 -6.07 1.87
N ALA A 94 -8.54 -6.89 2.36
CA ALA A 94 -7.97 -8.01 1.63
C ALA A 94 -7.79 -9.26 2.49
N THR A 95 -7.83 -10.43 1.84
CA THR A 95 -7.38 -11.66 2.50
C THR A 95 -5.86 -11.61 2.74
N PRO A 96 -5.35 -12.14 3.86
CA PRO A 96 -3.92 -12.10 4.17
C PRO A 96 -3.04 -12.67 3.05
N ARG A 97 -3.42 -13.84 2.51
CA ARG A 97 -2.71 -14.49 1.40
C ARG A 97 -2.63 -13.61 0.16
N ARG A 98 -3.72 -12.90 -0.15
CA ARG A 98 -3.78 -12.07 -1.36
C ARG A 98 -2.85 -10.87 -1.23
N LEU A 99 -2.87 -10.21 -0.07
CA LEU A 99 -2.00 -9.07 0.22
C LEU A 99 -0.53 -9.50 0.30
N HIS A 100 -0.24 -10.63 0.94
CA HIS A 100 1.12 -11.19 1.00
C HIS A 100 1.70 -11.41 -0.40
N SER A 101 0.97 -12.14 -1.25
CA SER A 101 1.38 -12.43 -2.62
C SER A 101 1.57 -11.15 -3.44
N ALA A 102 0.73 -10.13 -3.23
CA ALA A 102 0.87 -8.85 -3.91
C ALA A 102 2.16 -8.11 -3.49
N LEU A 103 2.43 -8.03 -2.18
CA LEU A 103 3.63 -7.39 -1.65
C LEU A 103 4.91 -8.11 -2.10
N GLU A 104 4.92 -9.45 -2.08
CA GLU A 104 6.07 -10.24 -2.58
C GLU A 104 6.36 -9.97 -4.05
N ARG A 105 5.32 -9.92 -4.90
CA ARG A 105 5.48 -9.62 -6.33
C ARG A 105 5.97 -8.20 -6.54
N ALA A 106 5.37 -7.23 -5.86
CA ALA A 106 5.78 -5.84 -5.96
C ALA A 106 7.23 -5.62 -5.50
N ARG A 107 7.65 -6.27 -4.41
CA ARG A 107 9.04 -6.29 -3.95
C ARG A 107 9.97 -6.88 -5.02
N SER A 108 9.63 -8.04 -5.59
CA SER A 108 10.42 -8.68 -6.65
C SER A 108 10.59 -7.78 -7.88
N LEU A 109 9.51 -7.13 -8.32
CA LEU A 109 9.53 -6.16 -9.41
C LEU A 109 10.40 -4.95 -9.09
N LEU A 110 10.26 -4.40 -7.89
CA LEU A 110 11.05 -3.26 -7.45
C LEU A 110 12.53 -3.60 -7.45
N TRP A 111 12.92 -4.80 -6.99
CA TRP A 111 14.33 -5.21 -6.94
C TRP A 111 14.90 -5.48 -8.33
N THR A 112 14.11 -6.10 -9.20
CA THR A 112 14.44 -6.31 -10.62
C THR A 112 14.73 -4.98 -11.32
N HIS A 113 14.11 -3.89 -10.87
CA HIS A 113 14.22 -2.57 -11.47
C HIS A 113 14.88 -1.52 -10.57
N ALA A 114 15.53 -1.91 -9.47
CA ALA A 114 15.95 -0.98 -8.41
C ALA A 114 16.86 0.15 -8.94
N ALA A 115 17.75 -0.16 -9.89
CA ALA A 115 18.61 0.84 -10.54
C ALA A 115 17.81 1.91 -11.30
N ARG A 116 16.68 1.55 -11.93
CA ARG A 116 15.81 2.49 -12.65
C ARG A 116 15.06 3.43 -11.69
N PHE A 117 14.80 2.96 -10.48
CA PHE A 117 14.12 3.73 -9.43
C PHE A 117 15.08 4.50 -8.52
N ALA A 118 16.39 4.38 -8.75
CA ALA A 118 17.44 4.94 -7.90
C ALA A 118 17.24 4.62 -6.40
N VAL A 119 16.75 3.41 -6.10
CA VAL A 119 16.56 2.97 -4.70
C VAL A 119 17.94 2.77 -4.07
N SER A 120 18.21 3.51 -3.00
CA SER A 120 19.45 3.40 -2.24
C SER A 120 19.49 2.13 -1.38
N ALA A 121 20.69 1.71 -0.98
CA ALA A 121 20.85 0.56 -0.09
C ALA A 121 20.17 0.77 1.29
N VAL A 122 20.12 2.03 1.76
CA VAL A 122 19.44 2.39 3.01
C VAL A 122 17.93 2.23 2.85
N GLU A 123 17.36 2.70 1.73
CA GLU A 123 15.93 2.51 1.45
C GLU A 123 15.57 1.04 1.30
N ILE A 124 16.41 0.22 0.67
CA ILE A 124 16.20 -1.23 0.60
C ILE A 124 16.11 -1.83 2.00
N ALA A 125 17.05 -1.52 2.90
CA ALA A 125 17.05 -2.06 4.25
C ALA A 125 15.78 -1.67 5.03
N VAL A 126 15.37 -0.40 4.93
CA VAL A 126 14.13 0.08 5.57
C VAL A 126 12.89 -0.62 4.98
N ILE A 127 12.81 -0.77 3.66
CA ILE A 127 11.69 -1.45 3.01
C ILE A 127 11.57 -2.90 3.47
N GLU A 128 12.68 -3.63 3.58
CA GLU A 128 12.68 -5.03 4.03
C GLU A 128 12.21 -5.15 5.49
N GLU A 129 12.67 -4.27 6.38
CA GLU A 129 12.24 -4.26 7.78
C GLU A 129 10.73 -4.01 7.92
N GLU A 130 10.21 -3.02 7.17
CA GLU A 130 8.79 -2.69 7.15
C GLU A 130 7.95 -3.85 6.58
N LEU A 131 8.44 -4.51 5.52
CA LEU A 131 7.79 -5.68 4.93
C LEU A 131 7.74 -6.86 5.90
N ASP A 132 8.82 -7.15 6.62
CA ASP A 132 8.85 -8.22 7.63
C ASP A 132 7.81 -7.98 8.74
N ALA A 133 7.68 -6.73 9.20
CA ALA A 133 6.68 -6.37 10.20
C ALA A 133 5.25 -6.54 9.66
N VAL A 134 4.99 -6.10 8.42
CA VAL A 134 3.71 -6.30 7.73
C VAL A 134 3.40 -7.78 7.57
N TYR A 135 4.35 -8.60 7.11
CA TYR A 135 4.17 -10.05 7.00
C TYR A 135 3.84 -10.69 8.35
N GLY A 136 4.41 -10.19 9.44
CA GLY A 136 4.01 -10.58 10.80
C GLY A 136 2.52 -10.35 11.10
N VAL A 137 1.95 -9.22 10.65
CA VAL A 137 0.51 -8.95 10.77
C VAL A 137 -0.30 -9.90 9.90
N LEU A 138 0.11 -10.10 8.64
CA LEU A 138 -0.61 -10.97 7.70
C LEU A 138 -0.65 -12.42 8.21
N MET A 139 0.45 -12.94 8.73
CA MET A 139 0.50 -14.29 9.30
C MET A 139 -0.47 -14.46 10.48
N ARG A 140 -0.54 -13.47 11.39
CA ARG A 140 -1.49 -13.51 12.52
C ARG A 140 -2.94 -13.44 12.04
N ALA A 141 -3.23 -12.59 11.07
CA ALA A 141 -4.56 -12.48 10.48
C ALA A 141 -4.98 -13.78 9.77
N GLU A 142 -4.05 -14.42 9.05
CA GLU A 142 -4.29 -15.70 8.38
C GLU A 142 -4.59 -16.81 9.39
N ALA A 143 -3.77 -16.92 10.45
CA ALA A 143 -3.97 -17.91 11.51
C ALA A 143 -5.31 -17.72 12.23
N ALA A 144 -5.78 -16.48 12.36
CA ALA A 144 -7.08 -16.15 12.94
C ALA A 144 -8.26 -16.23 11.95
N GLY A 145 -8.00 -16.45 10.65
CA GLY A 145 -9.03 -16.50 9.62
C GLY A 145 -9.75 -15.16 9.38
N VAL A 146 -9.07 -14.04 9.64
CA VAL A 146 -9.63 -12.68 9.50
C VAL A 146 -9.00 -11.93 8.33
N ALA A 147 -9.77 -10.98 7.77
CA ALA A 147 -9.27 -10.07 6.75
C ALA A 147 -8.32 -9.01 7.35
N VAL A 148 -7.60 -8.34 6.45
CA VAL A 148 -6.69 -7.23 6.78
C VAL A 148 -7.15 -5.98 6.06
N ASN A 149 -7.13 -4.86 6.77
CA ASN A 149 -7.44 -3.54 6.25
C ASN A 149 -6.14 -2.75 6.05
N VAL A 150 -6.02 -2.11 4.91
CA VAL A 150 -4.90 -1.22 4.57
C VAL A 150 -5.44 0.15 4.24
N SER A 151 -4.84 1.18 4.81
CA SER A 151 -5.23 2.57 4.57
C SER A 151 -4.06 3.50 4.80
N TYR A 152 -4.03 4.60 4.05
CA TYR A 152 -3.17 5.73 4.40
C TYR A 152 -3.81 6.49 5.57
N VAL A 153 -3.02 6.83 6.58
CA VAL A 153 -3.45 7.58 7.77
C VAL A 153 -2.54 8.79 7.98
N VAL A 154 -3.07 9.83 8.63
CA VAL A 154 -2.37 11.09 8.97
C VAL A 154 -2.16 11.22 10.48
#